data_AF-G8TXL2-F1
#
_entry.id   AF-G8TXL2-F1
#
_cell.length_a   1.000
_cell.length_b   1.000
_cell.length_c   1.000
_cell.angle_alpha   90.00
_cell.angle_beta   90.00
_cell.angle_gamma   90.00
#
_symmetry.space_group_name_H-M   'P 1'
#
loop_
_entity.id
_entity.type
_entity.pdbx_description
1 polymer ?
#
loop_
_entity_poly.entity_id
_entity_poly.type
_entity_poly.pdbx_seq_one_letter_code
_entity_poly.pdbx_strand_id
1 'polypeptide(L)'
;MVLHPLAPEELARLAAKAGGMEALLSRKSPKYKEYAGRVTAPGDWLALMAEEPRLIRRPILERDTDVLIGFDPDEWQRRLL
;
A
#
# COMPACT_ATOMS: atom_id res chain seq x y z
N MET A 1 -4.91 1.85 12.63
CA MET A 1 -5.31 2.75 11.53
C MET A 1 -4.20 3.78 11.36
N VAL A 2 -3.48 3.81 10.24
CA VAL A 2 -2.37 4.78 10.05
C VAL A 2 -2.96 6.17 9.82
N LEU A 3 -2.72 7.09 10.76
CA LEU A 3 -3.33 8.43 10.85
C LEU A 3 -2.52 9.54 10.15
N HIS A 4 -1.39 9.25 9.53
CA HIS A 4 -0.50 10.24 8.89
C HIS A 4 0.02 9.73 7.52
N PRO A 5 0.51 10.62 6.65
CA PRO A 5 1.27 10.21 5.46
C PRO A 5 2.42 9.29 5.88
N LEU A 6 2.55 8.15 5.21
CA LEU A 6 3.63 7.19 5.47
C LEU A 6 4.89 7.65 4.74
N ALA A 7 6.04 7.58 5.40
CA ALA A 7 7.31 7.86 4.74
C ALA A 7 7.65 6.77 3.71
N PRO A 8 8.43 7.06 2.64
CA PRO A 8 8.82 6.06 1.64
C PRO A 8 9.48 4.81 2.25
N GLU A 9 10.25 4.95 3.33
CA GLU A 9 10.91 3.85 4.03
C GLU A 9 9.90 2.94 4.75
N GLU A 10 8.84 3.53 5.31
CA GLU A 10 7.74 2.77 5.92
C GLU A 10 6.95 2.01 4.85
N LEU A 11 6.69 2.65 3.71
CA LEU A 11 6.03 2.01 2.57
C LEU A 11 6.87 0.87 2.01
N ALA A 12 8.19 1.03 1.91
CA ALA A 12 9.10 -0.04 1.51
C ALA A 12 9.05 -1.24 2.48
N ARG A 13 9.04 -0.98 3.79
CA ARG A 13 8.91 -2.03 4.82
C ARG A 13 7.59 -2.78 4.69
N LEU A 14 6.49 -2.06 4.52
CA LEU A 14 5.16 -2.65 4.34
C LEU A 14 5.08 -3.45 3.03
N ALA A 15 5.65 -2.93 1.94
CA ALA A 15 5.74 -3.63 0.65
C ALA A 15 6.48 -4.96 0.80
N ALA A 16 7.62 -4.97 1.50
CA ALA A 16 8.39 -6.18 1.74
C ALA A 16 7.58 -7.23 2.52
N LYS A 17 6.82 -6.83 3.55
CA LYS A 17 5.92 -7.73 4.28
C LYS A 17 4.73 -8.21 3.44
N ALA A 18 4.24 -7.38 2.52
CA ALA A 18 3.06 -7.67 1.69
C ALA A 18 3.38 -8.45 0.40
N GLY A 19 4.65 -8.77 0.15
CA GLY A 19 5.09 -9.48 -1.06
C GLY A 19 5.30 -8.59 -2.29
N GLY A 20 5.40 -7.27 -2.11
CA GLY A 20 5.72 -6.32 -3.18
C GLY A 20 5.02 -4.96 -3.03
N MET A 21 5.49 -3.97 -3.80
CA MET A 21 4.89 -2.63 -3.83
C MET A 21 3.47 -2.66 -4.39
N GLU A 22 3.19 -3.53 -5.34
CA GLU A 22 1.89 -3.69 -6.00
C GLU A 22 0.78 -4.04 -5.01
N ALA A 23 1.11 -4.72 -3.91
CA ALA A 23 0.16 -5.02 -2.86
C ALA A 23 -0.39 -3.76 -2.18
N LEU A 24 0.43 -2.71 -2.07
CA LEU A 24 0.05 -1.38 -1.57
C LEU A 24 -0.67 -0.54 -2.63
N LEU A 25 -0.38 -0.72 -3.92
CA LEU A 25 -0.86 0.19 -4.96
C LEU A 25 -2.36 0.03 -5.27
N SER A 26 -3.11 1.11 -5.11
CA SER A 26 -4.52 1.21 -5.47
C SER A 26 -4.66 1.59 -6.94
N ARG A 27 -4.66 0.59 -7.83
CA ARG A 27 -4.93 0.78 -9.27
C ARG A 27 -6.33 1.31 -9.57
N LYS A 28 -7.25 1.22 -8.61
CA LYS A 28 -8.62 1.74 -8.68
C LYS A 28 -8.72 3.23 -8.32
N SER A 29 -7.66 3.82 -7.75
CA SER A 29 -7.63 5.23 -7.41
C SER A 29 -7.73 6.10 -8.67
N PRO A 30 -8.56 7.15 -8.69
CA PRO A 30 -8.58 8.10 -9.81
C PRO A 30 -7.18 8.68 -10.12
N LYS A 31 -6.37 8.88 -9.07
CA LYS A 31 -5.00 9.36 -9.16
C LYS A 31 -4.06 8.40 -9.87
N TYR A 32 -4.33 7.09 -9.83
CA TYR A 32 -3.47 6.11 -10.49
C TYR A 32 -3.34 6.38 -12.00
N LYS A 33 -4.45 6.73 -12.66
CA LYS A 33 -4.43 7.03 -14.11
C LYS A 33 -3.62 8.27 -14.45
N GLU A 34 -3.56 9.26 -13.55
CA GLU A 34 -2.78 10.49 -13.74
C GLU A 34 -1.26 10.20 -13.73
N TYR A 35 -0.82 9.20 -12.95
CA TYR A 35 0.60 8.89 -12.75
C TYR A 35 1.10 7.66 -13.52
N ALA A 36 0.21 6.73 -13.90
CA ALA A 36 0.61 5.45 -14.51
C ALA A 36 1.44 5.59 -15.80
N GLY A 37 1.25 6.67 -16.57
CA GLY A 37 2.04 6.96 -17.76
C GLY A 37 3.36 7.70 -17.51
N ARG A 38 3.62 8.12 -16.26
CA ARG A 38 4.80 8.91 -15.86
C ARG A 38 5.80 8.09 -15.05
N VAL A 39 5.36 7.01 -14.41
CA VAL A 39 6.21 6.13 -13.63
C VAL A 39 6.95 5.16 -14.54
N THR A 40 8.29 5.20 -14.47
CA THR A 40 9.16 4.36 -15.30
C THR A 40 9.88 3.28 -14.49
N ALA A 41 10.00 3.45 -13.17
CA ALA A 41 10.57 2.45 -12.27
C ALA A 41 9.60 2.07 -11.13
N PRO A 42 9.58 0.80 -10.68
CA PRO A 42 8.76 0.39 -9.54
C PRO A 42 9.03 1.17 -8.24
N GLY A 43 10.26 1.63 -8.02
CA GLY A 43 10.65 2.41 -6.84
C GLY A 43 9.97 3.79 -6.77
N ASP A 44 9.66 4.41 -7.91
CA ASP A 44 9.04 5.73 -7.96
C ASP A 44 7.62 5.72 -7.38
N TRP A 45 6.95 4.56 -7.41
CA TRP A 45 5.63 4.40 -6.82
C TRP A 45 5.62 4.60 -5.32
N LEU A 46 6.68 4.22 -4.60
CA LEU A 46 6.75 4.40 -3.14
C LEU A 46 6.86 5.88 -2.78
N ALA A 47 7.68 6.64 -3.52
CA ALA A 47 7.76 8.09 -3.35
C ALA A 47 6.42 8.75 -3.67
N LEU A 48 5.78 8.38 -4.78
CA LEU A 48 4.46 8.90 -5.14
C LEU A 48 3.37 8.54 -4.14
N MET A 49 3.41 7.36 -3.52
CA MET A 49 2.47 6.98 -2.46
C MET A 49 2.65 7.82 -1.19
N ALA A 50 3.88 8.22 -0.87
CA ALA A 50 4.15 9.12 0.26
C ALA A 50 3.57 10.53 0.00
N GLU A 51 3.73 11.04 -1.22
CA GLU A 51 3.20 12.35 -1.65
C GLU A 51 1.69 12.35 -1.90
N GLU A 52 1.16 11.24 -2.44
CA GLU A 52 -0.25 11.05 -2.78
C GLU A 52 -0.80 9.78 -2.11
N PRO A 53 -1.17 9.84 -0.81
CA PRO A 53 -1.59 8.67 -0.05
C PRO A 53 -2.88 7.99 -0.53
N ARG A 54 -3.62 8.61 -1.47
CA ARG A 54 -4.78 7.99 -2.15
C ARG A 54 -4.36 6.91 -3.15
N LEU A 55 -3.08 6.83 -3.51
CA LEU A 55 -2.52 5.72 -4.28
C LEU A 55 -2.34 4.45 -3.44
N ILE A 56 -2.53 4.52 -2.12
CA ILE A 56 -2.35 3.38 -1.21
C ILE A 56 -3.69 2.67 -0.99
N ARG A 57 -3.71 1.33 -1.09
CA ARG A 57 -4.85 0.47 -0.71
C ARG A 57 -5.05 0.54 0.79
N ARG A 58 -6.30 0.74 1.20
CA ARG A 58 -6.71 0.83 2.61
C ARG A 58 -7.88 -0.10 2.90
N PRO A 59 -8.06 -0.57 4.15
CA PRO A 59 -7.21 -0.35 5.34
C PRO A 59 -5.82 -1.02 5.24
N ILE A 60 -4.88 -0.57 6.08
CA ILE A 60 -3.61 -1.29 6.33
C ILE A 60 -3.61 -1.68 7.81
N LEU A 61 -3.37 -2.96 8.07
CA LEU A 61 -3.21 -3.50 9.41
C LEU A 61 -1.89 -4.27 9.46
N GLU A 62 -0.93 -3.73 10.21
CA GLU A 62 0.36 -4.37 10.46
C GLU A 62 0.27 -5.21 11.74
N ARG A 63 0.76 -6.45 11.69
CA ARG A 63 1.01 -7.35 12.82
C ARG A 63 2.47 -7.81 12.74
N ASP A 64 2.98 -8.40 13.81
CA ASP A 64 4.42 -8.70 14.01
C ASP A 64 5.16 -9.09 12.72
N THR A 65 4.79 -10.24 12.13
CA THR A 65 5.39 -10.77 10.90
C THR A 65 4.54 -10.56 9.66
N ASP A 66 3.34 -10.00 9.79
CA ASP A 66 2.31 -10.00 8.76
C ASP A 66 1.73 -8.61 8.50
N VAL A 67 1.22 -8.39 7.29
CA VAL A 67 0.48 -7.18 6.96
C VAL A 67 -0.75 -7.53 6.13
N LEU A 68 -1.88 -6.96 6.51
CA LEU A 68 -3.13 -7.01 5.76
C LEU A 68 -3.31 -5.69 5.03
N ILE A 69 -3.54 -5.75 3.72
CA ILE A 69 -3.70 -4.57 2.86
C ILE A 69 -5.00 -4.64 2.06
N GLY A 70 -5.81 -3.61 2.22
CA GLY A 70 -7.19 -3.61 1.77
C GLY A 70 -8.09 -4.43 2.71
N PHE A 71 -9.37 -4.48 2.35
CA PHE A 71 -10.35 -5.25 3.08
C PHE A 71 -10.80 -6.44 2.24
N ASP A 72 -10.57 -7.64 2.78
CA ASP A 72 -11.11 -8.91 2.31
C ASP A 72 -11.63 -9.64 3.56
N PRO A 73 -12.94 -9.88 3.69
CA PRO A 73 -13.52 -10.41 4.91
C PRO A 73 -13.00 -11.82 5.25
N ASP A 74 -12.78 -12.68 4.25
CA ASP A 74 -12.30 -14.05 4.47
C ASP A 74 -10.82 -14.05 4.90
N GLU A 75 -10.01 -13.19 4.29
CA GLU A 75 -8.61 -13.02 4.68
C GLU A 75 -8.48 -12.43 6.08
N TRP A 76 -9.28 -11.42 6.40
CA TRP A 76 -9.30 -10.79 7.72
C TRP A 76 -9.77 -11.80 8.78
N GLN A 77 -10.80 -12.59 8.51
CA GLN A 77 -11.27 -13.62 9.44
C GLN A 77 -10.19 -14.69 9.70
N ARG A 78 -9.48 -15.16 8.67
CA ARG A 78 -8.42 -16.16 8.81
C ARG A 78 -7.19 -15.68 9.58
N ARG A 79 -6.90 -14.38 9.56
CA ARG A 79 -5.66 -13.83 10.16
C ARG A 79 -5.89 -13.05 11.47
N LEU A 80 -7.14 -12.77 11.83
CA LEU A 80 -7.50 -12.05 13.07
C LEU A 80 -8.19 -12.92 14.12
N LEU A 81 -8.67 -14.10 13.75
CA LEU A 81 -9.17 -15.13 14.67
C LEU A 81 -8.16 -16.28 14.77
#